data_AF-A0A850KX34-F1
#
_entry.id   AF-A0A850KX34-F1
#
_cell.length_a   1.000
_cell.length_b   1.000
_cell.length_c   1.000
_cell.angle_alpha   90.00
_cell.angle_beta   90.00
_cell.angle_gamma   90.00
#
_symmetry.space_group_name_H-M   'P 1'
#
loop_
_entity.id
_entity.type
_entity.pdbx_description
1 polymer ?
#
loop_
_entity_poly.entity_id
_entity_poly.type
_entity_poly.pdbx_seq_one_letter_code
_entity_poly.pdbx_strand_id
1 'polypeptide(L)'
;MTPQPLEITEPAQAQQMITTFTNYGLTWFVYTLLVFLLVGIIWYVIRNWHFIAKWFISSVILAGALTAGRPADNTETYSPLVLNSVVKLFDDDKAGFMSGIKTIGLVWALLFILGIVAWFAYNRFITNKDGKPPQKMDTEKRMATPIEPNISEKTE
;
A
#
# COMPACT_ATOMS: atom_id res chain seq x y z
N MET A 1 -36.99 41.97 19.62
CA MET A 1 -35.95 40.93 19.63
C MET A 1 -34.62 41.62 19.82
N THR A 2 -34.13 41.66 21.06
CA THR A 2 -32.77 42.11 21.37
C THR A 2 -31.79 41.00 21.01
N PRO A 3 -30.65 41.29 20.36
CA PRO A 3 -29.59 40.31 20.21
C PRO A 3 -29.02 40.03 21.61
N GLN A 4 -29.11 38.77 22.05
CA GLN A 4 -28.41 38.30 23.24
C GLN A 4 -26.89 38.47 23.00
N PRO A 5 -26.12 39.05 23.94
CA PRO A 5 -24.68 39.12 23.81
C PRO A 5 -24.10 37.71 23.89
N LEU A 6 -23.06 37.42 23.09
CA LEU A 6 -22.27 36.19 23.15
C LEU A 6 -21.63 36.06 24.53
N GLU A 7 -22.34 35.45 25.47
CA GLU A 7 -21.79 35.03 26.75
C GLU A 7 -20.89 33.83 26.49
N ILE A 8 -19.58 34.08 26.54
CA ILE A 8 -18.52 33.09 26.34
C ILE A 8 -18.64 32.07 27.49
N THR A 9 -19.35 30.98 27.23
CA THR A 9 -19.47 29.86 28.17
C THR A 9 -18.15 29.10 28.23
N GLU A 10 -17.32 29.51 29.20
CA GLU A 10 -16.67 28.63 30.18
C GLU A 10 -15.47 27.74 29.72
N PRO A 11 -14.34 27.74 30.46
CA PRO A 11 -13.13 26.96 30.15
C PRO A 11 -13.35 25.44 29.99
N ALA A 12 -14.46 24.90 30.51
CA ALA A 12 -14.84 23.51 30.36
C ALA A 12 -15.13 23.12 28.89
N GLN A 13 -15.79 23.98 28.10
CA GLN A 13 -16.06 23.71 26.68
C GLN A 13 -14.79 23.81 25.84
N ALA A 14 -13.89 24.75 26.17
CA ALA A 14 -12.57 24.85 25.54
C ALA A 14 -11.71 23.60 25.83
N GLN A 15 -11.71 23.11 27.08
CA GLN A 15 -10.99 21.90 27.47
C GLN A 15 -11.54 20.64 26.79
N GLN A 16 -12.86 20.53 26.64
CA GLN A 16 -13.53 19.45 25.91
C GLN A 16 -13.19 19.48 24.41
N MET A 17 -13.15 20.65 23.79
CA MET A 17 -12.69 20.77 22.39
C MET A 17 -11.23 20.32 22.25
N ILE A 18 -10.32 20.82 23.09
CA ILE A 18 -8.89 20.46 23.03
C ILE A 18 -8.68 18.94 23.24
N THR A 19 -9.37 18.35 24.22
CA THR A 19 -9.28 16.90 24.48
C THR A 19 -9.91 16.08 23.35
N THR A 20 -11.00 16.54 22.73
CA THR A 20 -11.61 15.88 21.57
C THR A 20 -10.67 15.90 20.37
N PHE A 21 -10.05 17.05 20.05
CA PHE A 21 -9.07 17.14 18.95
C PHE A 21 -7.83 16.27 19.22
N THR A 22 -7.34 16.25 20.46
CA THR A 22 -6.19 15.42 20.86
C THR A 22 -6.50 13.93 20.75
N ASN A 23 -7.67 13.51 21.26
CA ASN A 23 -8.09 12.11 21.23
C ASN A 23 -8.44 11.64 19.82
N TYR A 24 -8.97 12.53 18.97
CA TYR A 24 -9.26 12.23 17.57
C TYR A 24 -7.98 11.98 16.76
N GLY A 25 -6.97 12.84 16.89
CA GLY A 25 -5.67 12.62 16.27
C GLY A 25 -4.98 11.36 16.77
N LEU A 26 -5.03 11.10 18.08
CA LEU A 26 -4.47 9.89 18.68
C LEU A 26 -5.16 8.61 18.17
N THR A 27 -6.48 8.65 17.99
CA THR A 27 -7.25 7.53 17.46
C THR A 27 -6.82 7.19 16.03
N TRP A 28 -6.66 8.19 15.17
CA TRP A 28 -6.13 8.00 13.82
C TRP A 28 -4.70 7.47 13.80
N PHE A 29 -3.86 7.92 14.73
CA PHE A 29 -2.49 7.42 14.87
C PHE A 29 -2.47 5.94 15.25
N VAL A 30 -3.19 5.56 16.32
CA VAL A 30 -3.29 4.16 16.77
C VAL A 30 -3.89 3.27 15.68
N TYR A 31 -4.93 3.75 15.00
CA TYR A 31 -5.52 3.06 13.87
C TYR A 31 -4.51 2.80 12.75
N THR A 32 -3.78 3.84 12.33
CA THR A 32 -2.76 3.74 11.28
C THR A 32 -1.64 2.77 11.68
N LEU A 33 -1.20 2.81 12.94
CA LEU A 33 -0.20 1.90 13.48
C LEU A 33 -0.66 0.43 13.39
N LEU A 34 -1.91 0.15 13.77
CA LEU A 34 -2.49 -1.19 13.69
C LEU A 34 -2.59 -1.69 12.24
N VAL A 35 -2.91 -0.80 11.30
CA VAL A 35 -2.97 -1.12 9.86
C VAL A 35 -1.58 -1.53 9.35
N PHE A 36 -0.53 -0.77 9.70
CA PHE A 36 0.83 -1.13 9.33
C PHE A 36 1.29 -2.44 9.96
N LEU A 37 0.91 -2.68 11.22
CA LEU A 37 1.18 -3.94 11.91
C LEU A 37 0.52 -5.13 11.18
N LEU A 38 -0.74 -4.99 10.79
CA LEU A 38 -1.46 -6.00 10.00
C LEU A 38 -0.78 -6.27 8.67
N VAL A 39 -0.41 -5.22 7.94
CA VAL A 39 0.32 -5.33 6.66
C VAL A 39 1.65 -6.06 6.87
N GLY A 40 2.39 -5.74 7.94
CA GLY A 40 3.64 -6.40 8.30
C GLY A 40 3.47 -7.89 8.59
N ILE A 41 2.43 -8.26 9.35
CA ILE A 41 2.11 -9.67 9.66
C ILE A 41 1.77 -10.43 8.37
N ILE A 42 0.92 -9.86 7.51
CA ILE A 42 0.56 -10.49 6.23
C ILE A 42 1.83 -10.72 5.42
N TRP A 43 2.69 -9.69 5.29
CA TRP A 43 3.95 -9.78 4.56
C TRP A 43 4.87 -10.88 5.09
N TYR A 44 4.89 -11.07 6.42
CA TYR A 44 5.64 -12.15 7.07
C TYR A 44 5.08 -13.53 6.71
N VAL A 45 3.75 -13.70 6.73
CA VAL A 45 3.08 -14.97 6.37
C VAL A 45 3.34 -15.35 4.92
N ILE A 46 3.26 -14.40 3.99
CA ILE A 46 3.49 -14.64 2.55
C ILE A 46 4.94 -14.36 2.12
N ARG A 47 5.92 -14.47 3.01
CA ARG A 47 7.32 -14.05 2.77
C ARG A 47 7.98 -14.65 1.52
N ASN A 48 7.54 -15.81 1.04
CA ASN A 48 8.10 -16.47 -0.14
C ASN A 48 7.41 -16.09 -1.47
N TRP A 49 6.37 -15.27 -1.44
CA TRP A 49 5.63 -14.86 -2.64
C TRP A 49 6.34 -13.78 -3.45
N HIS A 50 6.00 -13.66 -4.73
CA HIS A 50 6.45 -12.57 -5.60
C HIS A 50 6.03 -11.21 -5.02
N PHE A 51 6.91 -10.22 -5.11
CA PHE A 51 6.64 -8.89 -4.57
C PHE A 51 5.34 -8.27 -5.09
N ILE A 52 5.03 -8.43 -6.38
CA ILE A 52 3.82 -7.87 -6.97
C ILE A 52 2.56 -8.36 -6.24
N ALA A 53 2.51 -9.65 -5.89
CA ALA A 53 1.38 -10.21 -5.14
C ALA A 53 1.31 -9.67 -3.71
N LYS A 54 2.45 -9.54 -3.03
CA LYS A 54 2.52 -8.92 -1.69
C LYS A 54 2.05 -7.48 -1.72
N TRP A 55 2.58 -6.70 -2.66
CA TRP A 55 2.24 -5.30 -2.84
C TRP A 55 0.78 -5.10 -3.22
N PHE A 56 0.22 -5.97 -4.06
CA PHE A 56 -1.21 -5.96 -4.39
C PHE A 56 -2.05 -6.07 -3.11
N ILE A 57 -1.81 -7.09 -2.28
CA ILE A 57 -2.58 -7.31 -1.04
C ILE A 57 -2.40 -6.12 -0.07
N SER A 58 -1.16 -5.66 0.13
CA SER A 58 -0.87 -4.52 1.00
C SER A 58 -1.53 -3.23 0.51
N SER A 59 -1.50 -2.97 -0.80
CA SER A 59 -2.11 -1.77 -1.38
C SER A 59 -3.63 -1.76 -1.20
N VAL A 60 -4.30 -2.91 -1.31
CA VAL A 60 -5.75 -3.02 -1.07
C VAL A 60 -6.09 -2.66 0.37
N ILE A 61 -5.33 -3.22 1.33
CA ILE A 61 -5.54 -2.96 2.76
C ILE A 61 -5.27 -1.49 3.09
N LEU A 62 -4.17 -0.94 2.58
CA LEU A 62 -3.80 0.46 2.78
C LEU A 62 -4.84 1.40 2.16
N ALA A 63 -5.35 1.12 0.97
CA ALA A 63 -6.38 1.94 0.34
C ALA A 63 -7.68 1.93 1.15
N GLY A 64 -8.13 0.76 1.62
CA GLY A 64 -9.31 0.67 2.46
C GLY A 64 -9.15 1.41 3.79
N ALA A 65 -7.96 1.31 4.40
CA ALA A 65 -7.72 1.88 5.71
C ALA A 65 -7.43 3.38 5.69
N LEU A 66 -6.63 3.85 4.73
CA LEU A 66 -6.16 5.24 4.69
C LEU A 66 -7.12 6.20 3.98
N THR A 67 -8.18 5.68 3.35
CA THR A 67 -9.19 6.54 2.75
C THR A 67 -10.13 7.06 3.83
N ALA A 68 -9.94 8.31 4.24
CA ALA A 68 -10.85 9.00 5.15
C ALA A 68 -12.11 9.46 4.39
N GLY A 69 -13.28 9.24 4.99
CA GLY A 69 -14.56 9.65 4.46
C GLY A 69 -15.43 10.30 5.53
N ARG A 70 -16.32 11.20 5.12
CA ARG A 70 -17.38 11.67 6.01
C ARG A 70 -18.61 10.77 5.87
N PRO A 71 -19.25 10.36 6.98
CA PRO A 71 -20.51 9.62 6.92
C PRO A 71 -21.63 10.45 6.28
N ALA A 72 -21.65 11.78 6.51
CA ALA A 72 -22.56 12.74 5.89
C ALA A 72 -21.86 14.10 5.66
N ASP A 73 -22.39 14.94 4.76
CA ASP A 73 -21.80 16.25 4.39
C ASP A 73 -21.68 17.22 5.56
N ASN A 74 -22.42 16.96 6.65
CA ASN A 74 -22.62 17.86 7.78
C ASN A 74 -21.83 17.45 9.04
N THR A 75 -21.03 16.38 8.97
CA THR A 75 -20.25 15.88 10.13
C THR A 75 -18.81 16.34 10.03
N GLU A 76 -18.29 16.95 11.09
CA GLU A 76 -16.88 17.38 11.17
C GLU A 76 -15.90 16.21 11.40
N THR A 77 -16.43 15.06 11.79
CA THR A 77 -15.65 13.84 12.09
C THR A 77 -15.41 13.03 10.82
N TYR A 78 -14.15 12.75 10.51
CA TYR A 78 -13.78 11.78 9.47
C TYR A 78 -13.59 10.39 10.09
N SER A 79 -13.98 9.37 9.36
CA SER A 79 -13.79 7.96 9.70
C SER A 79 -13.27 7.20 8.48
N PRO A 80 -12.67 6.01 8.66
CA PRO A 80 -12.29 5.16 7.54
C PRO A 80 -13.50 4.92 6.61
N LEU A 81 -13.35 5.28 5.33
CA LEU A 81 -14.43 5.27 4.34
C LEU A 81 -15.03 3.88 4.14
N VAL A 82 -14.26 2.82 4.39
CA VAL A 82 -14.74 1.43 4.40
C VAL A 82 -15.87 1.25 5.41
N LEU A 83 -15.72 1.78 6.63
CA LEU A 83 -16.75 1.68 7.67
C LEU A 83 -18.02 2.46 7.28
N ASN A 84 -17.86 3.67 6.74
CA ASN A 84 -19.00 4.47 6.27
C ASN A 84 -19.73 3.81 5.11
N SER A 85 -19.00 3.20 4.18
CA SER A 85 -19.59 2.51 3.02
C SER A 85 -20.43 1.32 3.47
N VAL A 86 -19.94 0.54 4.43
CA VAL A 86 -20.67 -0.60 5.00
C VAL A 86 -21.95 -0.15 5.72
N VAL A 87 -21.90 0.95 6.49
CA VAL A 87 -23.11 1.51 7.12
C VAL A 87 -24.15 1.93 6.07
N LYS A 88 -23.73 2.65 5.03
CA LYS A 88 -24.62 3.05 3.92
C LYS A 88 -25.24 1.86 3.19
N LEU A 89 -24.52 0.74 3.10
CA LEU A 89 -25.06 -0.51 2.55
C LEU A 89 -26.18 -1.09 3.44
N PHE A 90 -26.04 -1.03 4.76
CA PHE A 90 -27.08 -1.47 5.70
C PHE A 90 -28.30 -0.54 5.73
N ASP A 91 -28.10 0.75 5.44
CA ASP A 91 -29.15 1.76 5.32
C ASP A 91 -29.87 1.73 3.94
N ASP A 92 -29.60 0.72 3.10
CA ASP A 92 -30.09 0.56 1.72
C ASP A 92 -29.71 1.73 0.75
N ASP A 93 -28.76 2.58 1.15
CA ASP A 93 -28.18 3.63 0.30
C ASP A 93 -27.11 3.04 -0.63
N LYS A 94 -27.57 2.35 -1.68
CA LYS A 94 -26.73 1.73 -2.71
C LYS A 94 -25.89 2.76 -3.47
N ALA A 95 -26.37 4.00 -3.62
CA ALA A 95 -25.66 5.06 -4.33
C ALA A 95 -24.47 5.56 -3.50
N GLY A 96 -24.67 5.82 -2.21
CA GLY A 96 -23.63 6.19 -1.27
C GLY A 96 -22.59 5.08 -1.07
N PHE A 97 -23.03 3.82 -1.00
CA PHE A 97 -22.12 2.67 -0.99
C PHE A 97 -21.25 2.60 -2.26
N MET A 98 -21.85 2.69 -3.45
CA MET A 98 -21.12 2.61 -4.72
C MET A 98 -20.12 3.77 -4.88
N SER A 99 -20.48 4.98 -4.43
CA SER A 99 -19.59 6.13 -4.42
C SER A 99 -18.37 5.90 -3.51
N GLY A 100 -18.59 5.31 -2.33
CA GLY A 100 -17.53 4.92 -1.40
C GLY A 100 -16.56 3.91 -2.02
N ILE A 101 -17.08 2.84 -2.60
CA ILE A 101 -16.26 1.82 -3.28
C ILE A 101 -15.47 2.41 -4.46
N LYS A 102 -16.09 3.27 -5.27
CA LYS A 102 -15.40 3.94 -6.38
C LYS A 102 -14.22 4.78 -5.90
N THR A 103 -14.39 5.51 -4.80
CA THR A 103 -13.35 6.34 -4.19
C THR A 103 -12.20 5.49 -3.67
N ILE A 104 -12.51 4.40 -2.93
CA ILE A 104 -11.51 3.45 -2.43
C ILE A 104 -10.74 2.83 -3.61
N GLY A 105 -11.44 2.44 -4.68
CA GLY A 105 -10.81 1.88 -5.88
C GLY A 105 -9.86 2.84 -6.58
N LEU A 106 -10.18 4.14 -6.61
CA LEU A 106 -9.31 5.18 -7.18
C LEU A 106 -8.04 5.37 -6.35
N VAL A 107 -8.17 5.49 -5.03
CA VAL A 107 -7.03 5.61 -4.11
C VAL A 107 -6.16 4.37 -4.19
N TRP A 108 -6.77 3.18 -4.25
CA TRP A 108 -6.08 1.93 -4.45
C TRP A 108 -5.25 1.92 -5.73
N ALA A 109 -5.84 2.30 -6.86
CA ALA A 109 -5.14 2.33 -8.15
C ALA A 109 -3.92 3.26 -8.10
N LEU A 110 -4.05 4.43 -7.47
CA LEU A 110 -2.94 5.38 -7.28
C LEU A 110 -1.82 4.79 -6.42
N LEU A 111 -2.16 4.22 -5.26
CA LEU A 111 -1.18 3.58 -4.37
C LEU A 111 -0.48 2.40 -5.04
N PHE A 112 -1.23 1.57 -5.77
CA PHE A 112 -0.69 0.43 -6.47
C PHE A 112 0.31 0.87 -7.54
N ILE A 113 -0.06 1.82 -8.40
CA ILE A 113 0.82 2.38 -9.44
C ILE A 113 2.07 3.00 -8.82
N LEU A 114 1.94 3.78 -7.75
CA LEU A 114 3.07 4.40 -7.05
C LEU A 114 4.09 3.36 -6.59
N GLY A 115 3.64 2.24 -6.00
CA GLY A 115 4.56 1.19 -5.57
C GLY A 115 5.20 0.42 -6.72
N ILE A 116 4.49 0.21 -7.84
CA ILE A 116 5.08 -0.39 -9.04
C ILE A 116 6.16 0.53 -9.63
N VAL A 117 5.89 1.84 -9.71
CA VAL A 117 6.85 2.84 -10.19
C VAL A 117 8.06 2.91 -9.26
N ALA A 118 7.86 2.92 -7.94
CA ALA A 118 8.93 2.92 -6.95
C ALA A 118 9.79 1.64 -7.05
N TRP A 119 9.16 0.47 -7.21
CA TRP A 119 9.86 -0.78 -7.45
C TRP A 119 10.69 -0.73 -8.74
N PHE A 120 10.11 -0.24 -9.84
CA PHE A 120 10.81 -0.15 -11.11
C PHE A 120 12.00 0.83 -11.05
N ALA A 121 11.81 1.98 -10.41
CA ALA A 121 12.86 2.96 -10.16
C ALA A 121 13.98 2.37 -9.28
N TYR A 122 13.64 1.70 -8.18
CA TYR A 122 14.59 1.02 -7.31
C TYR A 122 15.38 -0.04 -8.07
N ASN A 123 14.70 -0.90 -8.83
CA ASN A 123 15.34 -1.96 -9.58
C ASN A 123 16.30 -1.37 -10.62
N ARG A 124 15.89 -0.36 -11.37
CA ARG A 124 16.73 0.33 -12.38
C ARG A 124 17.93 1.05 -11.75
N PHE A 125 17.76 1.71 -10.61
CA PHE A 125 18.87 2.40 -9.92
C PHE A 125 19.88 1.43 -9.31
N ILE A 126 19.44 0.26 -8.83
CA ILE A 126 20.33 -0.77 -8.29
C ILE A 126 21.02 -1.56 -9.41
N THR A 127 20.32 -1.91 -10.50
CA THR A 127 20.97 -2.58 -11.64
C THR A 127 22.02 -1.69 -12.32
N ASN A 128 21.86 -0.37 -12.28
CA ASN A 128 22.87 0.55 -12.82
C ASN A 128 24.08 0.77 -11.90
N LYS A 129 23.97 0.42 -10.61
CA LYS A 129 25.10 0.45 -9.65
C LYS A 129 25.87 -0.86 -9.62
N ASP A 130 25.19 -1.96 -9.90
CA ASP A 130 25.83 -3.22 -10.23
C ASP A 130 26.42 -3.11 -11.65
N GLY A 131 27.65 -2.62 -11.74
CA GLY A 131 28.48 -2.73 -12.95
C GLY A 131 28.82 -4.18 -13.27
N LYS A 132 27.81 -5.05 -13.41
CA LYS A 132 27.97 -6.39 -13.95
C LYS A 132 28.12 -6.21 -15.47
N PRO A 133 29.31 -6.51 -16.02
CA PRO A 133 29.46 -6.49 -17.47
C PRO A 133 28.41 -7.44 -18.07
N PRO A 134 27.93 -7.17 -19.30
CA PRO A 134 26.97 -8.03 -19.95
C PRO A 134 27.49 -9.45 -19.89
N GLN A 135 26.64 -10.36 -19.38
CA GLN A 135 26.88 -11.78 -19.32
C GLN A 135 27.26 -12.22 -20.74
N LYS A 136 28.56 -12.34 -21.01
CA LYS A 136 29.06 -12.96 -22.24
C LYS A 136 28.45 -14.36 -22.21
N MET A 137 27.62 -14.66 -23.21
CA MET A 137 27.22 -16.02 -23.49
C MET A 137 28.47 -16.89 -23.47
N ASP A 138 28.51 -17.86 -22.55
CA ASP A 138 29.48 -18.96 -22.51
C ASP A 138 29.38 -19.74 -23.84
N THR A 139 29.98 -19.20 -24.90
CA THR A 139 30.22 -19.92 -26.17
C THR A 139 31.60 -20.58 -26.17
N GLU A 140 32.40 -20.36 -25.12
CA GLU A 140 33.78 -20.82 -25.03
C GLU A 140 33.97 -21.88 -23.93
N LYS A 141 33.03 -22.81 -23.83
CA LYS A 141 33.20 -24.04 -23.00
C LYS A 141 32.74 -25.31 -23.69
N ARG A 142 32.76 -25.32 -25.02
CA ARG A 142 32.52 -26.50 -25.87
C ARG A 142 33.69 -26.84 -26.82
N MET A 143 34.91 -26.40 -26.53
CA MET A 143 36.10 -26.83 -27.29
C MET A 143 37.22 -27.30 -26.36
N ALA A 144 36.91 -28.29 -25.53
CA ALA A 144 37.94 -29.06 -24.81
C ALA A 144 37.46 -30.50 -24.57
N THR A 145 37.54 -31.31 -25.62
CA THR A 145 37.79 -32.75 -25.45
C THR A 145 39.05 -33.08 -26.25
N PRO A 146 40.11 -33.59 -25.61
CA PRO A 146 41.29 -34.09 -26.31
C PRO A 146 40.87 -35.20 -27.29
N ILE A 147 41.24 -35.08 -28.56
CA ILE A 147 41.13 -36.17 -29.52
C ILE A 147 42.27 -37.13 -29.20
N GLU A 148 41.97 -38.32 -28.67
CA GLU A 148 42.93 -39.41 -28.54
C GLU A 148 43.47 -39.80 -29.93
N PRO A 149 44.79 -39.98 -30.11
CA PRO A 149 45.30 -40.52 -31.36
C PRO A 149 44.86 -41.98 -31.49
N ASN A 150 44.01 -42.25 -32.47
CA ASN A 150 43.61 -43.61 -32.85
C ASN A 150 44.82 -44.32 -33.45
N ILE A 151 45.47 -45.17 -32.66
CA ILE A 151 46.49 -46.12 -33.11
C ILE A 151 45.77 -47.26 -33.84
N SER A 152 45.33 -47.01 -35.07
CA SER A 152 44.95 -48.08 -36.01
C SER A 152 45.04 -47.60 -37.46
N GLU A 153 46.25 -47.38 -37.95
CA GLU A 153 46.49 -47.52 -39.39
C GLU A 153 47.69 -48.43 -39.63
N LYS A 154 47.34 -49.60 -40.15
CA LYS A 154 48.14 -50.77 -40.50
C LYS A 154 49.26 -50.39 -41.47
N THR A 155 50.49 -50.84 -41.21
CA THR A 155 51.19 -51.86 -42.03
C THR A 155 50.78 -51.87 -43.50
N GLU A 156 51.64 -51.27 -44.34
CA GLU A 156 52.20 -51.87 -45.56
C GLU A 156 53.56 -51.23 -45.88
#